data_AF-B5WYD0-F1
#
_entry.id   AF-B5WYD0-F1
#
_cell.length_a   1.000
_cell.length_b   1.000
_cell.length_c   1.000
_cell.angle_alpha   90.00
_cell.angle_beta   90.00
_cell.angle_gamma   90.00
#
_symmetry.space_group_name_H-M   'P 1'
#
loop_
_entity.id
_entity.type
_entity.pdbx_description
1 polymer ?
#
loop_
_entity_poly.entity_id
_entity_poly.type
_entity_poly.pdbx_seq_one_letter_code
_entity_poly.pdbx_strand_id
1 'polypeptide(L)'
;MKFTLALVAAGLVAAQNFAGQPPCAIPCLTEAIPKVGCSLTDTACQCTEEKQQALVPVAASCLLAACSSSDLTKAQSAAAAACAAFKAGGGASAPANV
;
A
#
# COMPACT_ATOMS: atom_id res chain seq x y z
N MET A 1 12.01 38.86 10.02
CA MET A 1 13.12 38.09 9.41
C MET A 1 12.71 36.63 9.31
N LYS A 2 13.27 35.92 8.33
CA LYS A 2 12.87 34.59 7.84
C LYS A 2 12.93 33.50 8.92
N PHE A 3 11.82 32.77 9.12
CA PHE A 3 11.88 31.38 9.62
C PHE A 3 11.72 30.46 8.42
N THR A 4 12.85 30.21 7.77
CA THR A 4 13.00 29.17 6.77
C THR A 4 12.91 27.81 7.49
N LEU A 5 11.70 27.30 7.71
CA LEU A 5 11.50 25.89 8.00
C LEU A 5 11.46 25.15 6.67
N ALA A 6 12.65 24.74 6.22
CA ALA A 6 12.77 23.75 5.16
C ALA A 6 12.09 22.46 5.64
N LEU A 7 10.92 22.16 5.06
CA LEU A 7 10.33 20.83 5.07
C LEU A 7 11.29 19.90 4.31
N VAL A 8 12.29 19.37 5.00
CA VAL A 8 13.03 18.21 4.52
C VAL A 8 12.08 17.02 4.63
N ALA A 9 11.28 16.83 3.59
CA ALA A 9 10.65 15.57 3.29
C ALA A 9 11.75 14.62 2.76
N ALA A 10 12.66 14.21 3.64
CA ALA A 10 13.54 13.08 3.35
C ALA A 10 12.69 11.82 3.56
N GLY A 11 12.32 11.25 2.42
CA GLY A 11 11.31 10.21 2.28
C GLY A 11 11.53 9.04 3.21
N LEU A 12 10.45 8.69 3.89
CA LEU A 12 10.29 7.34 4.38
C LEU A 12 9.71 6.50 3.27
N VAL A 13 10.52 5.60 2.76
CA VAL A 13 10.01 4.48 1.99
C VAL A 13 9.20 3.61 2.96
N ALA A 14 7.88 3.82 3.00
CA ALA A 14 6.96 2.73 3.23
C ALA A 14 7.21 1.78 2.05
N ALA A 15 8.23 0.92 2.21
CA ALA A 15 8.44 -0.18 1.30
C ALA A 15 7.10 -0.88 1.34
N GLN A 16 6.47 -0.88 0.18
CA GLN A 16 5.25 -1.56 -0.09
C GLN A 16 5.55 -3.03 0.04
N ASN A 17 5.57 -3.43 1.30
CA ASN A 17 5.95 -4.74 1.71
C ASN A 17 4.70 -5.52 1.41
N PHE A 18 4.61 -5.99 0.16
CA PHE A 18 3.75 -7.07 -0.24
C PHE A 18 4.10 -8.37 0.53
N ALA A 19 4.69 -8.28 1.73
CA ALA A 19 4.89 -9.40 2.61
C ALA A 19 3.54 -9.96 3.02
N GLY A 20 3.41 -11.27 2.84
CA GLY A 20 2.14 -11.97 3.01
C GLY A 20 1.21 -11.85 1.79
N GLN A 21 1.52 -11.02 0.80
CA GLN A 21 0.79 -10.99 -0.46
C GLN A 21 1.14 -12.24 -1.27
N PRO A 22 0.16 -12.99 -1.80
CA PRO A 22 0.44 -14.13 -2.65
C PRO A 22 1.15 -13.67 -3.95
N PRO A 23 2.03 -14.49 -4.53
CA PRO A 23 2.81 -14.12 -5.72
C PRO A 23 1.93 -13.78 -6.93
N CYS A 24 0.75 -14.40 -7.02
CA CYS A 24 -0.24 -14.12 -8.07
C CYS A 24 -0.86 -12.71 -7.96
N ALA A 25 -0.84 -12.10 -6.76
CA ALA A 25 -1.43 -10.79 -6.52
C ALA A 25 -0.46 -9.63 -6.77
N ILE A 26 0.86 -9.89 -6.74
CA ILE A 26 1.90 -8.89 -7.03
C ILE A 26 1.68 -8.23 -8.39
N PRO A 27 1.62 -8.95 -9.53
CA PRO A 27 1.44 -8.32 -10.83
C PRO A 27 0.10 -7.56 -10.93
N CYS A 28 -0.95 -8.07 -10.28
CA CYS A 28 -2.25 -7.43 -10.27
C CYS A 28 -2.25 -6.10 -9.52
N LEU A 29 -1.57 -6.00 -8.38
CA LEU A 29 -1.44 -4.72 -7.68
C LEU A 29 -0.54 -3.77 -8.46
N THR A 30 0.57 -4.25 -9.04
CA THR A 30 1.46 -3.42 -9.86
C THR A 30 0.73 -2.74 -11.02
N GLU A 31 -0.25 -3.42 -11.62
CA GLU A 31 -1.11 -2.88 -12.68
C GLU A 31 -2.27 -2.02 -12.13
N ALA A 32 -2.88 -2.39 -11.00
CA ALA A 32 -4.08 -1.73 -10.48
C ALA A 32 -3.80 -0.41 -9.74
N ILE A 33 -2.72 -0.36 -8.95
CA ILE A 33 -2.32 0.82 -8.16
C ILE A 33 -2.14 2.08 -9.02
N PRO A 34 -1.39 2.06 -10.14
CA PRO A 34 -1.26 3.25 -10.98
C PRO A 34 -2.58 3.64 -11.67
N LYS A 35 -3.50 2.70 -11.91
CA LYS A 35 -4.82 3.00 -12.50
C LYS A 35 -5.72 3.82 -11.60
N VAL A 36 -5.54 3.71 -10.28
CA VAL A 36 -6.25 4.57 -9.32
C VAL A 36 -5.52 5.88 -9.05
N GLY A 37 -4.38 6.13 -9.70
CA GLY A 37 -3.59 7.36 -9.55
C GLY A 37 -2.69 7.38 -8.31
N CYS A 38 -2.37 6.21 -7.74
CA CYS A 38 -1.37 6.10 -6.67
C CYS A 38 -0.04 5.60 -7.22
N SER A 39 1.07 5.99 -6.58
CA SER A 39 2.38 5.37 -6.86
C SER A 39 2.50 4.02 -6.18
N LEU A 40 3.25 3.10 -6.79
CA LEU A 40 3.50 1.76 -6.23
C LEU A 40 4.16 1.78 -4.87
N THR A 41 4.91 2.84 -4.55
CA THR A 41 5.59 3.08 -3.27
C THR A 41 4.76 3.91 -2.29
N ASP A 42 3.58 4.39 -2.71
CA ASP A 42 2.76 5.33 -1.94
C ASP A 42 1.67 4.57 -1.17
N THR A 43 2.09 3.93 -0.07
CA THR A 43 1.18 3.19 0.83
C THR A 43 0.11 4.09 1.40
N ALA A 44 0.43 5.37 1.66
CA ALA A 44 -0.53 6.34 2.16
C ALA A 44 -1.69 6.51 1.19
N CYS A 45 -1.39 6.74 -0.10
CA CYS A 45 -2.38 6.85 -1.15
C CYS A 45 -3.21 5.57 -1.29
N GLN A 46 -2.56 4.41 -1.32
CA GLN A 46 -3.24 3.12 -1.52
C GLN A 46 -4.13 2.70 -0.35
N CYS A 47 -3.81 3.15 0.85
CA CYS A 47 -4.58 2.87 2.07
C CYS A 47 -5.65 3.91 2.39
N THR A 48 -5.91 4.86 1.49
CA THR A 48 -7.10 5.72 1.58
C THR A 48 -8.34 4.93 1.20
N GLU A 49 -9.46 5.25 1.86
CA GLU A 49 -10.75 4.59 1.62
C GLU A 49 -11.16 4.69 0.14
N GLU A 50 -11.06 5.88 -0.46
CA GLU A 50 -11.38 6.12 -1.87
C GLU A 50 -10.57 5.22 -2.80
N LYS A 51 -9.26 5.12 -2.58
CA LYS A 51 -8.37 4.32 -3.42
C LYS A 51 -8.60 2.84 -3.21
N GLN A 52 -8.84 2.38 -1.98
CA GLN A 52 -9.22 0.99 -1.72
C GLN A 52 -10.53 0.63 -2.42
N GLN A 53 -11.55 1.48 -2.37
CA GLN A 53 -12.81 1.26 -3.07
C GLN A 53 -12.63 1.19 -4.60
N ALA A 54 -11.71 1.97 -5.16
CA ALA A 54 -11.38 1.93 -6.58
C ALA A 54 -10.45 0.74 -6.96
N LEU A 55 -9.52 0.37 -6.07
CA LEU A 55 -8.58 -0.74 -6.25
C LEU A 55 -9.29 -2.08 -6.16
N VAL A 56 -10.25 -2.25 -5.24
CA VAL A 56 -10.94 -3.53 -5.03
C VAL A 56 -11.50 -4.11 -6.34
N PRO A 57 -12.33 -3.43 -7.14
CA PRO A 57 -12.85 -4.01 -8.38
C PRO A 57 -11.77 -4.19 -9.45
N VAL A 58 -10.79 -3.28 -9.55
CA VAL A 58 -9.72 -3.35 -10.56
C VAL A 58 -8.75 -4.49 -10.27
N ALA A 59 -8.30 -4.59 -9.02
CA ALA A 59 -7.44 -5.66 -8.54
C ALA A 59 -8.20 -6.98 -8.49
N ALA A 60 -9.47 -7.02 -8.02
CA ALA A 60 -10.27 -8.24 -8.01
C ALA A 60 -10.42 -8.84 -9.41
N SER A 61 -10.64 -8.02 -10.43
CA SER A 61 -10.73 -8.50 -11.83
C SER A 61 -9.47 -9.26 -12.26
N CYS A 62 -8.29 -8.72 -11.95
CA CYS A 62 -7.01 -9.38 -12.25
C CYS A 62 -6.77 -10.59 -11.35
N LEU A 63 -7.06 -10.45 -10.06
CA LEU A 63 -6.85 -11.50 -9.07
C LEU A 63 -7.76 -12.71 -9.35
N LEU A 64 -9.01 -12.52 -9.78
CA LEU A 64 -9.90 -13.63 -10.17
C LEU A 64 -9.38 -14.38 -11.41
N ALA A 65 -8.61 -13.73 -12.27
CA ALA A 65 -8.01 -14.34 -13.46
C ALA A 65 -6.67 -15.04 -13.16
N ALA A 66 -5.91 -14.56 -12.18
CA ALA A 66 -4.55 -15.01 -11.89
C ALA A 66 -4.38 -15.82 -10.60
N CYS A 67 -5.28 -15.66 -9.63
CA CYS A 67 -5.25 -16.25 -8.30
C CYS A 67 -6.45 -17.16 -8.04
N SER A 68 -6.29 -18.13 -7.13
CA SER A 68 -7.42 -18.91 -6.62
C SER A 68 -8.20 -18.12 -5.56
N SER A 69 -9.44 -18.51 -5.29
CA SER A 69 -10.30 -17.87 -4.28
C SER A 69 -9.66 -17.77 -2.88
N SER A 70 -8.87 -18.77 -2.47
CA SER A 70 -8.13 -18.73 -1.21
C SER A 70 -7.05 -17.63 -1.18
N ASP A 71 -6.36 -17.40 -2.29
CA ASP A 71 -5.34 -16.37 -2.43
C ASP A 71 -5.96 -14.97 -2.44
N LEU A 72 -7.19 -14.81 -2.96
CA LEU A 72 -7.93 -13.55 -2.90
C LEU A 72 -8.12 -13.08 -1.44
N THR A 73 -8.56 -13.99 -0.58
CA THR A 73 -8.79 -13.70 0.83
C THR A 73 -7.47 -13.38 1.53
N LYS A 74 -6.39 -14.11 1.23
CA LYS A 74 -5.06 -13.84 1.76
C LYS A 74 -4.54 -12.47 1.32
N ALA A 75 -4.68 -12.12 0.04
CA ALA A 75 -4.27 -10.83 -0.50
C ALA A 75 -5.05 -9.66 0.14
N GLN A 76 -6.38 -9.78 0.28
CA GLN A 76 -7.17 -8.76 0.97
C GLN A 76 -6.76 -8.62 2.44
N SER A 77 -6.57 -9.73 3.15
CA SER A 77 -6.20 -9.71 4.55
C SER A 77 -4.79 -9.13 4.76
N ALA A 78 -3.83 -9.48 3.90
CA ALA A 78 -2.48 -8.92 3.91
C ALA A 78 -2.49 -7.41 3.59
N ALA A 79 -3.25 -6.98 2.58
CA ALA A 79 -3.40 -5.57 2.24
C ALA A 79 -4.06 -4.77 3.37
N ALA A 80 -5.11 -5.31 4.00
CA ALA A 80 -5.77 -4.69 5.14
C ALA A 80 -4.82 -4.59 6.35
N ALA A 81 -4.05 -5.65 6.64
CA ALA A 81 -3.05 -5.66 7.70
C ALA A 81 -1.92 -4.65 7.42
N ALA A 82 -1.44 -4.55 6.18
CA ALA A 82 -0.42 -3.58 5.79
C ALA A 82 -0.94 -2.13 5.94
N CYS A 83 -2.18 -1.87 5.52
CA CYS A 83 -2.79 -0.56 5.69
C CYS A 83 -3.11 -0.23 7.15
N ALA A 84 -3.55 -1.21 7.93
CA ALA A 84 -3.75 -1.05 9.36
C ALA A 84 -2.41 -0.79 10.07
N ALA A 85 -1.34 -1.48 9.71
CA ALA A 85 0.00 -1.26 10.23
C ALA A 85 0.55 0.11 9.83
N PHE A 86 0.32 0.56 8.59
CA PHE A 86 0.67 1.91 8.13
C PHE A 86 -0.07 2.99 8.94
N LYS A 87 -1.38 2.79 9.18
CA LYS A 87 -2.22 3.68 9.98
C LYS A 87 -1.85 3.67 11.47
N ALA A 88 -1.58 2.49 12.04
CA ALA A 88 -1.23 2.30 13.45
C ALA A 88 0.20 2.75 13.77
N GLY A 89 1.12 2.59 12.81
CA GLY A 89 2.47 3.14 12.87
C GLY A 89 2.54 4.62 12.49
N GLY A 90 1.43 5.26 12.11
CA GLY A 90 1.31 6.70 11.87
C GLY A 90 2.42 7.30 11.01
N GLY A 91 2.72 6.74 9.82
CA GLY A 91 3.81 7.29 8.99
C GLY A 91 5.15 7.47 9.74
N ALA A 92 5.40 6.68 10.79
CA ALA A 92 6.56 6.86 11.63
C ALA A 92 7.77 6.12 11.06
N SER A 93 8.76 6.92 10.68
CA SER A 93 10.12 6.57 11.10
C SER A 93 10.14 6.88 12.58
N ALA A 94 10.30 5.82 13.36
CA ALA A 94 10.82 5.85 14.71
C ALA A 94 12.24 6.48 14.75
N PRO A 95 12.87 6.51 15.93
CA PRO A 95 14.21 5.91 15.93
C PRO A 95 14.38 4.77 16.93
N ALA A 96 15.05 3.73 16.47
CA ALA A 96 15.78 2.79 17.32
C ALA A 96 16.99 3.49 17.98
N ASN A 97 17.26 3.06 19.21
CA ASN A 97 18.52 3.16 19.97
C ASN A 97 18.83 4.44 20.76
N VAL A 98 18.55 4.38 22.07
CA VAL A 98 19.50 4.77 23.13
C VAL A 98 19.78 3.56 24.01
#